data_AF-A0A847JVP9-F1
#
_entry.id   AF-A0A847JVP9-F1
#
_cell.length_a   1.000
_cell.length_b   1.000
_cell.length_c   1.000
_cell.angle_alpha   90.00
_cell.angle_beta   90.00
_cell.angle_gamma   90.00
#
_symmetry.space_group_name_H-M   'P 1'
#
loop_
_entity.id
_entity.type
_entity.pdbx_description
1 polymer ?
#
loop_
_entity_poly.entity_id
_entity_poly.type
_entity_poly.pdbx_seq_one_letter_code
_entity_poly.pdbx_strand_id
1 'polypeptide(L)'
;MKTYLTTIDGRRRRVTVPENDEAMLDAIAADLSPQAVAIIATRSNRSRQPTICRDLDVERQVQWFADRLIERLGGKQACARLLKELDA
;
A
#
# COMPACT_ATOMS: atom_id res chain seq x y z
N MET A 1 14.01 8.55 9.02
CA MET A 1 13.37 8.40 7.70
C MET A 1 14.46 8.05 6.70
N LYS A 2 14.21 7.14 5.74
CA LYS A 2 15.21 6.78 4.71
C LYS A 2 14.87 7.39 3.37
N THR A 3 15.87 7.90 2.68
CA THR A 3 15.72 8.54 1.37
C THR A 3 16.44 7.74 0.30
N TYR A 4 15.72 7.40 -0.77
CA TYR A 4 16.21 6.60 -1.89
C TYR A 4 16.27 7.43 -3.15
N LEU A 5 17.31 7.21 -3.96
CA LEU A 5 17.39 7.69 -5.34
C LEU A 5 16.89 6.58 -6.25
N THR A 6 15.80 6.83 -6.96
CA THR A 6 15.23 5.89 -7.93
C THR A 6 14.93 6.62 -9.24
N THR A 7 14.68 5.86 -10.30
CA THR A 7 14.29 6.39 -11.60
C THR A 7 12.81 6.08 -11.83
N ILE A 8 12.00 7.13 -11.98
CA ILE A 8 10.57 7.03 -12.29
C ILE A 8 10.36 7.82 -13.59
N ASP A 9 9.79 7.17 -14.62
CA ASP A 9 9.58 7.74 -15.96
C ASP A 9 10.86 8.32 -16.59
N GLY A 10 11.98 7.61 -16.43
CA GLY A 10 13.28 8.03 -16.98
C GLY A 10 13.94 9.21 -16.25
N ARG A 11 13.32 9.74 -15.19
CA ARG A 11 13.88 10.83 -14.38
C ARG A 11 14.31 10.32 -13.01
N ARG A 12 15.51 10.72 -12.57
CA ARG A 12 15.97 10.43 -11.20
C ARG A 12 15.15 11.25 -10.22
N ARG A 13 14.47 10.57 -9.31
CA ARG A 13 13.69 11.18 -8.22
C ARG A 13 14.23 10.71 -6.87
N ARG A 14 14.10 11.61 -5.90
CA ARG A 14 14.40 11.36 -4.50
C ARG A 14 13.09 10.99 -3.80
N VAL A 15 13.02 9.80 -3.24
CA VAL A 15 11.84 9.29 -2.54
C VAL A 15 12.18 9.10 -1.09
N THR A 16 11.47 9.77 -0.19
CA THR A 16 11.65 9.65 1.25
C THR A 16 10.58 8.73 1.80
N VAL A 17 11.01 7.66 2.46
CA VAL A 17 10.15 6.69 3.14
C VAL A 17 10.27 6.94 4.65
N PRO A 18 9.16 7.16 5.36
CA PRO A 18 9.18 7.26 6.82
C PRO A 18 9.77 5.99 7.45
N GLU A 19 10.45 6.13 8.58
CA GLU A 19 11.03 4.99 9.31
C GLU A 19 10.07 4.35 10.32
N ASN A 20 8.96 5.03 10.64
CA ASN A 20 7.99 4.55 11.62
C ASN A 20 6.70 4.13 10.90
N ASP A 21 6.34 2.87 11.08
CA ASP A 21 5.23 2.20 10.40
C ASP A 21 3.88 2.86 10.71
N GLU A 22 3.64 3.28 11.96
CA GLU A 22 2.37 3.91 12.34
C GLU A 22 2.24 5.33 11.80
N ALA A 23 3.31 6.13 11.88
CA ALA A 23 3.33 7.49 11.36
C ALA A 23 3.14 7.51 9.83
N MET A 24 3.65 6.49 9.13
CA MET A 24 3.41 6.31 7.69
C MET A 24 1.93 5.98 7.41
N LEU A 25 1.35 5.04 8.16
CA LEU A 25 -0.05 4.63 7.98
C LEU A 25 -1.02 5.78 8.27
N ASP A 26 -0.74 6.59 9.30
CA ASP A 26 -1.55 7.75 9.62
C ASP A 26 -1.42 8.87 8.58
N ALA A 27 -0.22 9.12 8.04
CA ALA A 27 -0.04 10.07 6.94
C ALA A 27 -0.81 9.62 5.68
N ILE A 28 -0.77 8.33 5.36
CA ILE A 28 -1.52 7.76 4.23
C ILE A 28 -3.03 7.90 4.45
N ALA A 29 -3.51 7.65 5.67
CA ALA A 29 -4.93 7.80 6.01
C ALA A 29 -5.40 9.26 6.05
N ALA A 30 -4.50 10.21 6.33
CA ALA A 30 -4.82 11.63 6.31
C ALA A 30 -4.96 12.18 4.88
N ASP A 31 -4.14 11.68 3.94
CA ASP A 31 -4.10 12.18 2.57
C ASP A 31 -4.99 11.39 1.59
N LEU A 32 -5.40 10.17 1.94
CA LEU A 32 -6.19 9.28 1.07
C LEU A 32 -7.55 8.93 1.68
N SER A 33 -8.56 8.83 0.81
CA SER A 33 -9.86 8.31 1.22
C SER A 33 -9.77 6.82 1.59
N PRO A 34 -10.64 6.33 2.50
CA PRO A 34 -10.70 4.91 2.85
C PRO A 34 -10.83 3.98 1.63
N GLN A 35 -11.55 4.42 0.59
CA GLN A 35 -11.71 3.69 -0.67
C GLN A 35 -10.39 3.59 -1.45
N ALA A 36 -9.61 4.67 -1.52
CA ALA A 36 -8.30 4.65 -2.17
C ALA A 36 -7.33 3.72 -1.45
N VAL A 37 -7.32 3.74 -0.11
CA VAL A 37 -6.52 2.82 0.71
C VAL A 37 -6.95 1.37 0.46
N ALA A 38 -8.25 1.10 0.39
CA ALA A 38 -8.77 -0.24 0.11
C ALA A 38 -8.33 -0.77 -1.27
N ILE A 39 -8.32 0.07 -2.30
CA ILE A 39 -7.81 -0.29 -3.64
C ILE A 39 -6.32 -0.64 -3.57
N ILE A 40 -5.50 0.23 -2.97
CA ILE A 40 -4.05 0.03 -2.86
C ILE A 40 -3.76 -1.28 -2.14
N ALA A 41 -4.34 -1.45 -0.95
CA ALA A 41 -4.15 -2.66 -0.14
C ALA A 41 -4.55 -3.93 -0.90
N THR A 42 -5.68 -3.89 -1.62
CA THR A 42 -6.19 -5.03 -2.37
C THR A 42 -5.33 -5.39 -3.58
N ARG A 43 -4.82 -4.40 -4.31
CA ARG A 43 -3.94 -4.61 -5.47
C ARG A 43 -2.55 -5.05 -5.06
N SER A 44 -2.05 -4.55 -3.93
CA SER A 44 -0.76 -4.96 -3.38
C SER A 44 -0.81 -6.31 -2.66
N ASN A 45 -2.00 -6.82 -2.35
CA ASN A 45 -2.14 -8.14 -1.72
C ASN A 45 -1.95 -9.26 -2.77
N ARG A 46 -0.90 -10.06 -2.58
CA ARG A 46 -0.49 -11.14 -3.49
C ARG A 46 -1.58 -12.16 -3.75
N SER A 47 -2.50 -12.36 -2.79
CA SER A 47 -3.61 -13.31 -2.96
C SER A 47 -4.58 -12.93 -4.09
N ARG A 48 -4.56 -11.66 -4.53
CA ARG A 48 -5.44 -11.15 -5.59
C ARG A 48 -4.72 -10.78 -6.87
N GLN A 49 -3.48 -10.30 -6.83
CA GLN A 49 -2.67 -10.01 -8.02
C GLN A 49 -1.21 -10.40 -7.77
N PRO A 50 -0.70 -11.50 -8.36
CA PRO A 50 0.72 -11.80 -8.30
C PRO A 50 1.48 -10.78 -9.16
N THR A 51 2.04 -9.76 -8.51
CA THR A 51 3.06 -8.90 -9.12
C THR A 51 4.30 -9.74 -9.43
N ILE A 52 4.89 -9.60 -10.62
CA ILE A 52 6.17 -10.24 -10.96
C ILE A 52 7.28 -9.44 -10.28
N CYS A 53 7.46 -9.61 -8.97
CA CYS A 53 8.62 -9.10 -8.27
C CYS A 53 9.59 -10.26 -8.09
N ARG A 54 10.74 -10.21 -8.77
CA ARG A 54 11.74 -11.29 -8.71
C ARG A 54 12.47 -11.35 -7.38
N ASP A 55 12.31 -10.33 -6.54
CA ASP A 55 12.92 -10.22 -5.22
C ASP A 55 11.89 -10.58 -4.15
N LEU A 56 12.08 -11.74 -3.52
CA LEU A 56 11.18 -12.28 -2.50
C LEU A 56 11.14 -11.41 -1.23
N ASP A 57 12.20 -10.67 -0.91
CA ASP A 57 12.20 -9.78 0.26
C ASP A 57 11.39 -8.53 0.00
N VAL A 58 11.47 -7.99 -1.22
CA VAL A 58 10.59 -6.89 -1.65
C VAL A 58 9.14 -7.37 -1.69
N GLU A 59 8.86 -8.57 -2.19
CA GLU A 59 7.51 -9.15 -2.14
C GLU A 59 6.97 -9.24 -0.71
N ARG A 60 7.78 -9.72 0.24
CA ARG A 60 7.39 -9.81 1.64
C ARG A 60 7.08 -8.45 2.26
N GLN A 61 7.85 -7.42 1.92
CA GLN A 61 7.61 -6.05 2.39
C GLN A 61 6.32 -5.47 1.83
N VAL A 62 6.03 -5.69 0.53
CA VAL A 62 4.77 -5.25 -0.09
C VAL A 62 3.57 -5.96 0.53
N GLN A 63 3.68 -7.27 0.76
CA GLN A 63 2.61 -8.04 1.39
C GLN A 63 2.36 -7.58 2.83
N TRP A 64 3.42 -7.39 3.62
CA TRP A 64 3.32 -6.85 4.98
C TRP A 64 2.59 -5.49 4.99
N PHE A 65 2.94 -4.60 4.05
CA PHE A 65 2.31 -3.29 3.96
C PHE A 65 0.83 -3.38 3.57
N ALA A 66 0.49 -4.23 2.60
CA ALA A 66 -0.89 -4.48 2.21
C ALA A 66 -1.75 -4.99 3.38
N ASP A 67 -1.20 -5.91 4.19
CA ASP A 67 -1.89 -6.44 5.36
C ASP A 67 -2.11 -5.36 6.43
N ARG A 68 -1.14 -4.45 6.64
CA ARG A 68 -1.31 -3.31 7.56
C ARG A 68 -2.39 -2.33 7.12
N LEU A 69 -2.48 -2.02 5.83
CA LEU A 69 -3.56 -1.19 5.31
C LEU A 69 -4.93 -1.87 5.49
N ILE A 70 -5.01 -3.18 5.27
CA ILE A 70 -6.24 -3.96 5.50
C ILE A 70 -6.64 -3.92 6.98
N GLU A 71 -5.71 -4.17 7.90
CA GLU A 71 -5.97 -4.11 9.34
C GLU A 71 -6.46 -2.72 9.76
N ARG A 72 -5.82 -1.66 9.27
CA ARG A 72 -6.18 -0.27 9.59
C ARG A 72 -7.60 0.10 9.17
N LEU A 73 -8.07 -0.48 8.05
CA LEU A 73 -9.44 -0.31 7.56
C LEU A 73 -10.48 -1.14 8.32
N GLY A 74 -10.09 -1.95 9.30
CA GLY A 74 -10.98 -2.85 10.02
C GLY A 74 -11.08 -4.25 9.41
N GLY A 75 -10.09 -4.64 8.59
CA GLY A 75 -9.96 -5.98 8.02
C GLY A 75 -10.53 -6.15 6.62
N LYS A 76 -10.40 -7.37 6.09
CA LYS A 76 -10.74 -7.72 4.69
C LYS A 76 -12.21 -7.46 4.35
N GLN A 77 -13.12 -7.61 5.31
CA GLN A 77 -14.56 -7.37 5.11
C GLN A 77 -14.86 -5.89 4.91
N ALA A 78 -14.23 -5.01 5.69
CA ALA A 78 -14.37 -3.57 5.54
C ALA A 78 -13.81 -3.10 4.19
N CYS A 79 -12.65 -3.63 3.78
CA CYS A 79 -12.10 -3.39 2.43
C CYS A 79 -13.07 -3.85 1.33
N ALA A 80 -13.64 -5.04 1.45
CA ALA A 80 -14.59 -5.57 0.47
C ALA A 80 -15.87 -4.73 0.37
N ARG A 81 -16.36 -4.18 1.49
CA ARG A 81 -17.49 -3.26 1.50
C ARG A 81 -17.15 -1.94 0.79
N LEU A 82 -16.01 -1.34 1.12
CA LEU A 82 -15.54 -0.10 0.48
C LEU A 82 -15.33 -0.26 -1.03
N LEU A 83 -14.87 -1.43 -1.48
CA LEU A 83 -14.75 -1.71 -2.91
C LEU A 83 -16.12 -1.82 -3.59
N LYS A 84 -17.10 -2.46 -2.95
CA LYS A 84 -18.47 -2.55 -3.50
C LYS A 84 -19.15 -1.19 -3.64
N GLU A 85 -18.87 -0.26 -2.73
CA GLU A 85 -19.40 1.10 -2.79
C GLU A 85 -18.93 1.88 -4.03
N LEU A 86 -17.79 1.50 -4.62
CA LEU A 86 -17.27 2.12 -5.84
C LEU A 86 -17.91 1.55 -7.13
N ASP A 87 -18.46 0.34 -7.04
CA ASP A 87 -19.11 -0.36 -8.16
C ASP A 87 -20.62 -0.09 -8.22
N ALA A 88 -21.17 0.67 -7.28
CA ALA A 88 -22.60 1.00 -7.14
C ALA A 88 -22.94 2.37 -7.74
#